data_AF-A0AAF1ABI7-F1
#
_entry.id   AF-A0AAF1ABI7-F1
#
_cell.length_a   1.000
_cell.length_b   1.000
_cell.length_c   1.000
_cell.angle_alpha   90.00
_cell.angle_beta   90.00
_cell.angle_gamma   90.00
#
_symmetry.space_group_name_H-M   'P 1'
#
loop_
_entity.id
_entity.type
_entity.pdbx_description
1 polymer ?
#
loop_
_entity_poly.entity_id
_entity_poly.type
_entity_poly.pdbx_seq_one_letter_code
_entity_poly.pdbx_strand_id
1 'polypeptide(L)'
;MKIRKFAGAVAASAVMIGVGVVPPAWATSNIKEFGVEETLKHINGPLIGYTVTGLMPSSDPVPYPAAGRLYEATVRANALVGTVTPAPNLFNARALNGNNYRSLPPTSLSAAPIGQGGSTTGKVYFDVVGMNPNSVVFNNGFEDILGWIQPPGVAPEALAPSGGEGGGGGAEGSGGSTGPNQASPETSGGEIGGGEEGTEGGGGNLDSGGGALAPSGDTGD
;
A
#
# COMPACT_ATOMS: atom_id res chain seq x y z
N MET A 1 59.13 -2.49 1.38
CA MET A 1 58.26 -2.64 0.19
C MET A 1 57.69 -4.05 0.16
N LYS A 2 56.35 -4.24 0.17
CA LYS A 2 55.67 -5.55 0.03
C LYS A 2 54.21 -5.31 -0.35
N ILE A 3 53.86 -5.51 -1.62
CA ILE A 3 52.52 -5.26 -2.17
C ILE A 3 51.69 -6.53 -2.00
N ARG A 4 50.49 -6.43 -1.43
CA ARG A 4 49.48 -7.51 -1.46
C ARG A 4 48.41 -7.14 -2.48
N LYS A 5 48.27 -7.93 -3.54
CA LYS A 5 47.20 -7.76 -4.53
C LYS A 5 45.91 -8.38 -3.98
N PHE A 6 44.81 -7.64 -3.97
CA PHE A 6 43.48 -8.21 -3.86
C PHE A 6 42.87 -8.31 -5.26
N ALA A 7 42.74 -9.54 -5.75
CA ALA A 7 41.95 -9.85 -6.94
C ALA A 7 40.60 -10.39 -6.48
N GLY A 8 39.59 -9.52 -6.37
CA GLY A 8 38.21 -9.93 -6.13
C GLY A 8 37.57 -10.36 -7.44
N ALA A 9 37.22 -11.63 -7.58
CA ALA A 9 36.56 -12.13 -8.78
C ALA A 9 35.07 -11.77 -8.78
N VAL A 10 34.61 -11.03 -9.80
CA VAL A 10 33.19 -10.78 -10.03
C VAL A 10 32.58 -12.03 -10.66
N ALA A 11 31.99 -12.89 -9.83
CA ALA A 11 31.26 -14.06 -10.29
C ALA A 11 29.87 -13.65 -10.81
N ALA A 12 29.76 -13.37 -12.11
CA ALA A 12 28.49 -13.12 -12.77
C ALA A 12 27.66 -14.42 -12.89
N SER A 13 26.87 -14.73 -11.86
CA SER A 13 25.99 -15.90 -11.82
C SER A 13 24.76 -15.69 -12.73
N ALA A 14 24.84 -16.17 -13.98
CA ALA A 14 23.69 -16.20 -14.88
C ALA A 14 22.65 -17.21 -14.38
N VAL A 15 21.53 -16.73 -13.83
CA VAL A 15 20.43 -17.57 -13.35
C VAL A 15 19.51 -17.93 -14.51
N MET A 16 19.58 -19.17 -14.96
CA MET A 16 18.67 -19.73 -15.97
C MET A 16 17.33 -20.10 -15.31
N ILE A 17 16.33 -19.21 -15.36
CA ILE A 17 14.98 -19.50 -14.86
C ILE A 17 14.24 -20.39 -15.87
N GLY A 18 14.25 -21.69 -15.61
CA GLY A 18 13.50 -22.70 -16.36
C GLY A 18 12.44 -23.38 -15.49
N VAL A 19 11.29 -22.72 -15.27
CA VAL A 19 10.12 -23.33 -14.64
C VAL A 19 8.89 -23.05 -15.50
N GLY A 20 8.30 -24.10 -16.08
CA GLY A 20 7.12 -24.02 -16.94
C GLY A 20 5.83 -23.80 -16.17
N VAL A 21 5.65 -22.62 -15.58
CA VAL A 21 4.33 -22.18 -15.13
C VAL A 21 3.53 -21.78 -16.36
N VAL A 22 2.51 -22.56 -16.72
CA VAL A 22 1.49 -22.12 -17.70
C VAL A 22 0.79 -20.90 -17.09
N PRO A 23 0.85 -19.71 -17.72
CA PRO A 23 0.20 -18.54 -17.14
C PRO A 23 -1.31 -18.76 -17.10
N PRO A 24 -2.02 -18.33 -16.03
CA PRO A 24 -3.47 -18.22 -16.11
C PRO A 24 -3.85 -17.26 -17.24
N ALA A 25 -5.01 -17.46 -17.87
CA ALA A 25 -5.44 -16.72 -19.07
C ALA A 25 -5.69 -15.21 -18.88
N TRP A 26 -5.36 -14.66 -17.70
CA TRP A 26 -5.39 -13.24 -17.36
C TRP A 26 -3.99 -12.69 -17.00
N ALA A 27 -2.93 -13.47 -17.21
CA ALA A 27 -1.57 -13.00 -17.01
C ALA A 27 -1.25 -11.90 -18.03
N THR A 28 -1.19 -10.64 -17.57
CA THR A 28 -0.62 -9.56 -18.36
C THR A 28 0.79 -9.94 -18.82
N SER A 29 1.08 -9.74 -20.11
CA SER A 29 2.45 -9.87 -20.65
C SER A 29 3.41 -8.80 -20.09
N ASN A 30 2.88 -7.81 -19.37
CA ASN A 30 3.56 -6.62 -18.90
C ASN A 30 3.71 -6.64 -17.36
N ILE A 31 4.15 -7.78 -16.82
CA ILE A 31 4.58 -7.88 -15.40
C ILE A 31 6.00 -7.33 -15.25
N LYS A 32 6.21 -6.55 -14.21
CA LYS A 32 7.50 -6.00 -13.77
C LYS A 32 7.74 -6.27 -12.29
N GLU A 33 8.97 -6.04 -11.84
CA GLU A 33 9.26 -5.86 -10.42
C GLU A 33 8.81 -4.46 -9.97
N PHE A 34 8.47 -4.30 -8.68
CA PHE A 34 8.26 -2.96 -8.10
C PHE A 34 9.48 -2.06 -8.31
N GLY A 35 9.25 -0.78 -8.62
CA GLY A 35 10.28 0.21 -8.95
C GLY A 35 10.61 0.34 -10.43
N VAL A 36 10.16 -0.58 -11.28
CA VAL A 36 10.34 -0.49 -12.74
C VAL A 36 9.15 0.20 -13.40
N GLU A 37 9.40 1.08 -14.38
CA GLU A 37 8.34 1.68 -15.19
C GLU A 37 7.79 0.69 -16.22
N GLU A 38 6.48 0.70 -16.41
CA GLU A 38 5.80 0.07 -17.55
C GLU A 38 4.80 1.05 -18.17
N THR A 39 4.57 0.94 -19.47
CA THR A 39 3.85 1.92 -20.28
C THR A 39 2.50 1.42 -20.78
N LEU A 40 1.46 2.22 -20.57
CA LEU A 40 0.15 2.03 -21.18
C LEU A 40 0.03 2.93 -22.41
N LYS A 41 -0.01 2.31 -23.60
CA LYS A 41 -0.20 3.01 -24.87
C LYS A 41 -1.65 2.91 -25.33
N HIS A 42 -2.30 4.06 -25.51
CA HIS A 42 -3.61 4.12 -26.18
C HIS A 42 -3.42 3.99 -27.70
N ILE A 43 -4.35 3.30 -28.38
CA ILE A 43 -4.28 3.13 -29.84
C ILE A 43 -4.30 4.49 -30.54
N ASN A 44 -3.24 4.78 -31.31
CA ASN A 44 -2.98 6.08 -31.94
C ASN A 44 -3.05 7.30 -30.99
N GLY A 45 -2.88 7.09 -29.69
CA GLY A 45 -3.14 8.07 -28.64
C GLY A 45 -2.00 8.23 -27.62
N PRO A 46 -2.27 8.85 -26.47
CA PRO A 46 -1.25 9.13 -25.46
C PRO A 46 -0.57 7.89 -24.87
N LEU A 47 0.69 8.06 -24.49
CA LEU A 47 1.53 7.08 -23.80
C LEU A 47 1.76 7.56 -22.36
N ILE A 48 1.30 6.78 -21.39
CA ILE A 48 1.51 7.04 -19.96
C ILE A 48 2.44 5.96 -19.38
N GLY A 49 3.51 6.37 -18.72
CA GLY A 49 4.39 5.49 -17.94
C GLY A 49 3.90 5.42 -16.49
N TYR A 50 3.84 4.23 -15.91
CA TYR A 50 3.53 4.00 -14.50
C TYR A 50 4.68 3.26 -13.82
N THR A 51 5.05 3.71 -12.62
CA THR A 51 5.96 3.00 -11.72
C THR A 51 5.25 2.80 -10.39
N VAL A 52 5.25 1.58 -9.85
CA VAL A 52 4.66 1.27 -8.53
C VAL A 52 5.75 0.80 -7.57
N THR A 53 5.73 1.29 -6.33
CA THR A 53 6.66 0.95 -5.24
C THR A 53 5.94 0.83 -3.90
N GLY A 54 6.59 0.23 -2.90
CA GLY A 54 6.15 0.28 -1.51
C GLY A 54 4.75 -0.28 -1.27
N LEU A 55 4.42 -1.47 -1.77
CA LEU A 55 3.19 -2.17 -1.39
C LEU A 55 3.32 -2.67 0.06
N MET A 56 2.69 -1.97 1.00
CA MET A 56 2.86 -2.23 2.44
C MET A 56 1.63 -1.81 3.26
N PRO A 57 1.48 -2.26 4.53
CA PRO A 57 0.52 -1.69 5.45
C PRO A 57 0.67 -0.17 5.55
N SER A 58 -0.44 0.56 5.50
CA SER A 58 -0.45 2.02 5.64
C SER A 58 -0.70 2.44 7.09
N SER A 59 -0.17 3.60 7.47
CA SER A 59 -0.51 4.33 8.69
C SER A 59 -1.16 5.70 8.40
N ASP A 60 -1.45 6.00 7.13
CA ASP A 60 -2.03 7.28 6.73
C ASP A 60 -3.50 7.39 7.21
N PRO A 61 -3.94 8.58 7.68
CA PRO A 61 -5.30 8.80 8.18
C PRO A 61 -6.32 8.95 7.03
N VAL A 62 -6.48 7.90 6.23
CA VAL A 62 -7.45 7.84 5.12
C VAL A 62 -8.86 7.80 5.71
N PRO A 63 -9.77 8.73 5.36
CA PRO A 63 -11.14 8.77 5.86
C PRO A 63 -12.03 7.74 5.15
N TYR A 64 -11.69 6.46 5.32
CA TYR A 64 -12.42 5.30 4.77
C TYR A 64 -12.64 4.26 5.88
N PRO A 65 -13.86 3.72 6.06
CA PRO A 65 -14.15 2.69 7.05
C PRO A 65 -13.63 1.32 6.58
N ALA A 66 -12.32 1.10 6.72
CA ALA A 66 -11.69 -0.17 6.37
C ALA A 66 -12.21 -1.32 7.23
N ALA A 67 -12.60 -2.42 6.60
CA ALA A 67 -13.06 -3.64 7.25
C ALA A 67 -11.89 -4.59 7.61
N GLY A 68 -10.75 -4.44 6.94
CA GLY A 68 -9.51 -5.18 7.16
C GLY A 68 -8.35 -4.27 7.51
N ARG A 69 -7.16 -4.57 7.01
CA ARG A 69 -5.96 -3.73 7.19
C ARG A 69 -5.81 -2.80 6.00
N LEU A 70 -5.69 -1.50 6.26
CA LEU A 70 -5.32 -0.53 5.22
C LEU A 70 -3.91 -0.84 4.70
N TYR A 71 -3.79 -0.99 3.38
CA TYR A 71 -2.53 -1.05 2.64
C TYR A 71 -2.40 0.17 1.75
N GLU A 72 -1.16 0.50 1.39
CA GLU A 72 -0.82 1.51 0.39
C GLU A 72 0.10 0.92 -0.69
N ALA A 73 0.16 1.58 -1.84
CA ALA A 73 1.29 1.52 -2.76
C ALA A 73 1.54 2.92 -3.32
N THR A 74 2.81 3.32 -3.44
CA THR A 74 3.20 4.58 -4.07
C THR A 74 3.24 4.38 -5.58
N VAL A 75 2.56 5.26 -6.32
CA VAL A 75 2.49 5.26 -7.78
C VAL A 75 3.07 6.56 -8.31
N ARG A 76 3.98 6.46 -9.28
CA ARG A 76 4.39 7.57 -10.14
C ARG A 76 3.74 7.38 -11.51
N ALA A 77 3.23 8.48 -12.09
CA ALA A 77 2.70 8.51 -13.44
C ALA A 77 3.43 9.58 -14.27
N ASN A 78 3.89 9.23 -15.46
CA ASN A 78 4.68 10.07 -16.37
C ASN A 78 3.96 10.24 -17.72
N ALA A 79 3.87 11.49 -18.21
CA ALA A 79 3.26 11.83 -19.49
C ALA A 79 4.27 11.67 -20.64
N LEU A 80 4.51 10.45 -21.10
CA LEU A 80 5.59 10.15 -22.05
C LEU A 80 5.30 10.69 -23.47
N VAL A 81 4.06 10.57 -23.95
CA VAL A 81 3.60 11.15 -25.23
C VAL A 81 2.19 11.68 -25.07
N GLY A 82 1.97 12.93 -25.50
CA GLY A 82 0.70 13.64 -25.39
C GLY A 82 0.34 14.05 -23.96
N THR A 83 -0.87 14.59 -23.80
CA THR A 83 -1.47 14.81 -22.47
C THR A 83 -2.09 13.51 -22.00
N VAL A 84 -1.84 13.15 -20.75
CA VAL A 84 -2.32 11.90 -20.11
C VAL A 84 -3.15 12.19 -18.87
N THR A 85 -4.03 11.28 -18.46
CA THR A 85 -4.77 11.39 -17.19
C THR A 85 -4.53 10.11 -16.38
N PRO A 86 -3.94 10.18 -15.17
CA PRO A 86 -3.77 9.00 -14.32
C PRO A 86 -5.13 8.46 -13.83
N ALA A 87 -5.25 7.15 -13.72
CA ALA A 87 -6.49 6.46 -13.32
C ALA A 87 -6.28 5.65 -12.03
N PRO A 88 -6.20 6.30 -10.85
CA PRO A 88 -5.90 5.63 -9.58
C PRO A 88 -6.89 4.50 -9.23
N ASN A 89 -8.15 4.65 -9.60
CA ASN A 89 -9.27 3.73 -9.35
C ASN A 89 -9.24 2.41 -10.16
N LEU A 90 -8.24 2.25 -11.03
CA LEU A 90 -8.00 1.05 -11.84
C LEU A 90 -6.86 0.17 -11.27
N PHE A 91 -6.14 0.66 -10.26
CA PHE A 91 -5.18 -0.18 -9.53
C PHE A 91 -5.90 -1.15 -8.60
N ASN A 92 -5.39 -2.37 -8.50
CA ASN A 92 -5.83 -3.40 -7.56
C ASN A 92 -4.59 -4.06 -6.94
N ALA A 93 -4.59 -4.30 -5.63
CA ALA A 93 -3.57 -5.12 -4.98
C ALA A 93 -4.00 -6.59 -4.98
N ARG A 94 -3.07 -7.52 -5.20
CA ARG A 94 -3.35 -8.97 -5.23
C ARG A 94 -2.40 -9.79 -4.39
N ALA A 95 -2.94 -10.87 -3.83
CA ALA A 95 -2.24 -11.87 -3.05
C ALA A 95 -2.07 -13.19 -3.81
N LEU A 96 -1.12 -14.02 -3.34
CA LEU A 96 -0.76 -15.30 -3.97
C LEU A 96 -1.93 -16.30 -4.08
N ASN A 97 -2.96 -16.19 -3.25
CA ASN A 97 -4.15 -17.03 -3.30
C ASN A 97 -5.23 -16.54 -4.28
N GLY A 98 -5.00 -15.44 -5.01
CA GLY A 98 -5.95 -14.83 -5.93
C GLY A 98 -6.89 -13.79 -5.31
N ASN A 99 -6.78 -13.46 -4.01
CA ASN A 99 -7.53 -12.33 -3.44
C ASN A 99 -7.18 -11.03 -4.18
N ASN A 100 -8.20 -10.24 -4.52
CA ASN A 100 -8.08 -8.96 -5.22
C ASN A 100 -8.72 -7.83 -4.40
N TYR A 101 -7.92 -6.84 -4.00
CA TYR A 101 -8.34 -5.67 -3.26
C TYR A 101 -8.32 -4.44 -4.18
N ARG A 102 -9.48 -3.82 -4.39
CA ARG A 102 -9.58 -2.63 -5.26
C ARG A 102 -8.98 -1.41 -4.57
N SER A 103 -8.42 -0.49 -5.35
CA SER A 103 -8.05 0.86 -4.91
C SER A 103 -9.25 1.60 -4.29
N LEU A 104 -8.98 2.30 -3.18
CA LEU A 104 -9.97 3.06 -2.40
C LEU A 104 -9.88 4.57 -2.69
N PRO A 105 -11.01 5.30 -2.62
CA PRO A 105 -11.02 6.74 -2.41
C PRO A 105 -11.00 7.09 -0.90
N PRO A 106 -10.42 8.24 -0.50
CA PRO A 106 -9.60 9.13 -1.31
C PRO A 106 -8.21 8.54 -1.57
N THR A 107 -7.57 9.02 -2.63
CA THR A 107 -6.21 8.66 -3.08
C THR A 107 -5.37 9.93 -3.16
N SER A 108 -4.07 9.87 -2.89
CA SER A 108 -3.18 11.03 -3.10
C SER A 108 -2.52 11.03 -4.48
N LEU A 109 -2.73 10.00 -5.31
CA LEU A 109 -2.39 10.05 -6.73
C LEU A 109 -3.41 10.92 -7.48
N SER A 110 -2.97 12.09 -7.94
CA SER A 110 -3.82 13.02 -8.72
C SER A 110 -4.35 12.37 -10.00
N ALA A 111 -5.66 12.48 -10.21
CA ALA A 111 -6.35 12.12 -11.46
C ALA A 111 -6.54 13.33 -12.40
N ALA A 112 -5.79 14.43 -12.19
CA ALA A 112 -5.80 15.58 -13.09
C ALA A 112 -4.99 15.29 -14.38
N PRO A 113 -5.34 15.92 -15.52
CA PRO A 113 -4.54 15.82 -16.74
C PRO A 113 -3.12 16.36 -16.57
N ILE A 114 -2.14 15.67 -17.17
CA ILE A 114 -0.71 15.97 -17.13
C ILE A 114 -0.23 16.14 -18.58
N GLY A 115 0.32 17.32 -18.90
CA GLY A 115 0.92 17.59 -20.21
C GLY A 115 2.23 16.82 -20.43
N GLN A 116 2.58 16.56 -21.69
CA GLN A 116 3.76 15.77 -22.08
C GLN A 116 5.05 16.25 -21.39
N GLY A 117 5.85 15.29 -20.90
CA GLY A 117 7.05 15.54 -20.09
C GLY A 117 6.76 15.79 -18.60
N GLY A 118 5.50 16.05 -18.23
CA GLY A 118 5.07 16.17 -16.84
C GLY A 118 4.94 14.82 -16.12
N SER A 119 4.83 14.88 -14.80
CA SER A 119 4.62 13.71 -13.94
C SER A 119 3.89 14.05 -12.65
N THR A 120 3.20 13.08 -12.07
CA THR A 120 2.67 13.15 -10.70
C THR A 120 3.09 11.91 -9.91
N THR A 121 3.11 12.01 -8.59
CA THR A 121 3.33 10.88 -7.67
C THR A 121 2.33 10.95 -6.53
N GLY A 122 1.86 9.81 -6.04
CA GLY A 122 0.96 9.72 -4.89
C GLY A 122 0.62 8.27 -4.52
N LYS A 123 -0.04 8.07 -3.40
CA LYS A 123 -0.43 6.74 -2.90
C LYS A 123 -1.82 6.36 -3.39
N VAL A 124 -1.97 5.11 -3.80
CA VAL A 124 -3.27 4.41 -3.85
C VAL A 124 -3.38 3.51 -2.62
N TYR A 125 -4.59 3.34 -2.08
CA TYR A 125 -4.83 2.55 -0.87
C TYR A 125 -5.76 1.36 -1.13
N PHE A 126 -5.68 0.32 -0.31
CA PHE A 126 -6.42 -0.93 -0.45
C PHE A 126 -6.94 -1.42 0.90
N ASP A 127 -8.15 -1.98 0.95
CA ASP A 127 -8.70 -2.62 2.16
C ASP A 127 -8.40 -4.13 2.13
N VAL A 128 -7.41 -4.57 2.90
CA VAL A 128 -6.94 -5.96 2.90
C VAL A 128 -7.68 -6.75 3.97
N VAL A 129 -8.81 -7.33 3.56
CA VAL A 129 -9.71 -8.19 4.37
C VAL A 129 -9.31 -9.67 4.40
N GLY A 130 -8.11 -10.03 3.94
CA GLY A 130 -7.67 -11.43 3.81
C GLY A 130 -6.15 -11.58 3.69
N MET A 131 -5.68 -12.53 2.87
CA MET A 131 -4.23 -12.74 2.65
C MET A 131 -3.55 -11.45 2.17
N ASN A 132 -2.40 -11.13 2.75
CA ASN A 132 -1.59 -9.95 2.41
C ASN A 132 -1.23 -9.94 0.92
N PRO A 133 -1.39 -8.81 0.21
CA PRO A 133 -1.01 -8.72 -1.20
C PRO A 133 0.51 -8.66 -1.37
N ASN A 134 0.99 -9.17 -2.51
CA ASN A 134 2.40 -9.15 -2.92
C ASN A 134 2.62 -8.50 -4.30
N SER A 135 1.53 -8.07 -4.95
CA SER A 135 1.53 -7.46 -6.28
C SER A 135 0.46 -6.36 -6.39
N VAL A 136 0.66 -5.45 -7.33
CA VAL A 136 -0.33 -4.46 -7.77
C VAL A 136 -0.51 -4.61 -9.28
N VAL A 137 -1.75 -4.56 -9.76
CA VAL A 137 -2.10 -4.59 -11.20
C VAL A 137 -2.91 -3.36 -11.58
N PHE A 138 -2.72 -2.88 -12.81
CA PHE A 138 -3.61 -1.92 -13.46
C PHE A 138 -4.61 -2.70 -14.32
N ASN A 139 -5.87 -2.74 -13.89
CA ASN A 139 -6.93 -3.52 -14.51
C ASN A 139 -7.98 -2.57 -15.13
N ASN A 140 -8.33 -2.79 -16.40
CA ASN A 140 -9.21 -1.88 -17.15
C ASN A 140 -10.72 -2.07 -16.87
N GLY A 141 -11.08 -2.95 -15.93
CA GLY A 141 -12.45 -3.40 -15.66
C GLY A 141 -12.79 -4.77 -16.29
N PHE A 142 -11.95 -5.28 -17.19
CA PHE A 142 -12.12 -6.55 -17.89
C PHE A 142 -10.91 -7.48 -17.72
N GLU A 143 -9.69 -6.93 -17.83
CA GLU A 143 -8.43 -7.67 -17.80
C GLU A 143 -7.30 -6.84 -17.16
N ASP A 144 -6.22 -7.53 -16.78
CA ASP A 144 -5.01 -6.87 -16.28
C ASP A 144 -4.16 -6.41 -17.46
N ILE A 145 -3.86 -5.12 -17.52
CA ILE A 145 -3.07 -4.54 -18.61
C ILE A 145 -1.60 -4.41 -18.21
N LEU A 146 -1.32 -3.96 -16.97
CA LEU A 146 0.03 -3.85 -16.41
C LEU A 146 0.09 -4.50 -15.02
N GLY A 147 1.27 -4.98 -14.60
CA GLY A 147 1.44 -5.54 -13.26
C GLY A 147 2.83 -5.31 -12.67
N TRP A 148 2.90 -5.15 -11.35
CA TRP A 148 4.12 -5.05 -10.56
C TRP A 148 4.07 -6.05 -9.40
N ILE A 149 5.13 -6.82 -9.19
CA ILE A 149 5.24 -7.83 -8.13
C ILE A 149 6.50 -7.62 -7.30
N GLN A 150 6.46 -7.99 -6.02
CA GLN A 150 7.68 -8.04 -5.21
C GLN A 150 8.52 -9.27 -5.59
N PRO A 151 9.81 -9.10 -5.97
CA PRO A 151 10.69 -10.24 -6.24
C PRO A 151 10.84 -11.13 -4.99
N PRO A 152 10.81 -12.46 -5.15
CA PRO A 152 10.81 -13.39 -4.01
C PRO A 152 12.12 -13.30 -3.22
N GLY A 153 12.00 -13.16 -1.90
CA GLY A 153 13.14 -13.03 -0.98
C GLY A 153 13.49 -11.60 -0.57
N VAL A 154 12.86 -10.58 -1.16
CA VAL A 154 12.99 -9.19 -0.72
C VAL A 154 11.86 -8.86 0.26
N ALA A 155 12.19 -8.34 1.45
CA ALA A 155 11.19 -7.86 2.42
C ALA A 155 10.58 -6.51 1.97
N PRO A 156 9.31 -6.20 2.29
CA PRO A 156 8.64 -4.96 1.85
C PRO A 156 9.44 -3.68 2.15
N GLU A 157 10.08 -3.63 3.31
CA GLU A 157 10.84 -2.47 3.82
C GLU A 157 12.07 -2.12 2.96
N ALA A 158 12.63 -3.08 2.22
CA ALA A 158 13.82 -2.89 1.40
C ALA A 158 13.56 -2.23 0.03
N LEU A 159 12.29 -1.96 -0.33
CA LEU A 159 11.88 -1.31 -1.58
C LEU A 159 11.29 0.09 -1.39
N ALA A 160 11.43 0.67 -0.19
CA ALA A 160 11.16 2.09 0.04
C ALA A 160 12.22 2.95 -0.69
N PRO A 161 11.84 4.11 -1.27
CA PRO A 161 12.81 5.01 -1.89
C PRO A 161 13.73 5.58 -0.82
N SER A 162 15.03 5.31 -0.92
CA SER A 162 16.02 5.90 -0.02
C SER A 162 16.14 7.41 -0.26
N GLY A 163 15.70 8.20 0.72
CA GLY A 163 16.10 9.60 0.82
C GLY A 163 17.61 9.67 1.02
N GLY A 164 18.34 9.99 -0.05
CA GLY A 164 19.78 9.84 -0.08
C GLY A 164 20.52 11.08 0.43
N GLU A 165 21.30 10.93 1.50
CA GLU A 165 22.39 11.85 1.84
C GLU A 165 23.45 11.18 2.73
N GLY A 166 24.69 11.68 2.67
CA GLY A 166 25.73 11.53 3.71
C GLY A 166 26.17 10.12 4.14
N GLY A 167 27.21 9.56 3.52
CA GLY A 167 27.90 8.38 4.07
C GLY A 167 28.86 8.71 5.21
N GLY A 168 28.87 7.90 6.27
CA GLY A 168 29.81 7.96 7.40
C GLY A 168 29.74 6.67 8.23
N GLY A 169 30.88 6.00 8.44
CA GLY A 169 30.91 4.64 9.00
C GLY A 169 31.18 4.57 10.51
N GLY A 170 30.72 3.49 11.13
CA GLY A 170 31.01 3.10 12.51
C GLY A 170 30.35 1.74 12.79
N ALA A 171 31.09 0.79 13.35
CA ALA A 171 30.62 -0.57 13.61
C ALA A 171 30.86 -0.97 15.08
N GLU A 172 30.32 -2.13 15.45
CA GLU A 172 30.42 -2.81 16.74
C GLU A 172 29.54 -2.20 17.87
N GLY A 173 28.71 -2.98 18.57
CA GLY A 173 28.40 -4.39 18.38
C GLY A 173 27.55 -5.02 19.51
N SER A 174 27.70 -6.33 19.69
CA SER A 174 27.22 -7.13 20.84
C SER A 174 25.70 -7.36 21.02
N GLY A 175 25.22 -8.41 20.37
CA GLY A 175 24.38 -9.50 20.92
C GLY A 175 23.33 -9.25 22.02
N GLY A 176 22.09 -9.67 21.74
CA GLY A 176 21.04 -9.83 22.76
C GLY A 176 19.74 -10.40 22.19
N SER A 177 19.57 -11.72 22.22
CA SER A 177 18.27 -12.35 21.95
C SER A 177 17.55 -12.63 23.27
N THR A 178 16.40 -12.02 23.49
CA THR A 178 15.32 -12.54 24.36
C THR A 178 14.05 -11.73 24.18
N GLY A 179 12.93 -12.44 24.10
CA GLY A 179 11.64 -11.96 24.59
C GLY A 179 11.00 -13.09 25.41
N PRO A 180 9.79 -12.92 25.96
CA PRO A 180 8.95 -11.72 25.95
C PRO A 180 8.67 -11.19 27.37
N ASN A 181 8.87 -9.90 27.64
CA ASN A 181 8.61 -9.33 28.97
C ASN A 181 7.13 -8.96 29.16
N GLN A 182 6.33 -9.92 29.62
CA GLN A 182 5.15 -9.61 30.44
C GLN A 182 5.60 -9.34 31.88
N ALA A 183 5.53 -8.10 32.36
CA ALA A 183 5.59 -7.78 33.79
C ALA A 183 5.01 -6.40 34.12
N SER A 184 3.95 -6.38 34.92
CA SER A 184 3.75 -5.40 36.02
C SER A 184 4.27 -6.08 37.31
N PRO A 185 4.69 -5.39 38.40
CA PRO A 185 3.90 -4.45 39.22
C PRO A 185 4.69 -3.12 39.43
N GLU A 186 4.63 -2.25 40.46
CA GLU A 186 4.07 -2.18 41.84
C GLU A 186 3.31 -0.85 42.06
N THR A 187 2.29 -0.68 42.92
CA THR A 187 2.02 -0.90 44.38
C THR A 187 2.39 0.26 45.34
N SER A 188 1.67 0.33 46.48
CA SER A 188 1.61 1.40 47.51
C SER A 188 0.79 2.64 47.12
N GLY A 189 -0.17 3.14 47.91
CA GLY A 189 -0.86 2.70 49.14
C GLY A 189 -2.00 3.71 49.41
N GLY A 190 -3.04 3.51 50.23
CA GLY A 190 -3.35 2.52 51.26
C GLY A 190 -4.08 3.25 52.41
N GLU A 191 -5.34 2.94 52.68
CA GLU A 191 -6.14 3.35 53.87
C GLU A 191 -7.41 2.45 53.93
N ILE A 192 -8.10 2.37 55.07
CA ILE A 192 -9.15 1.35 55.34
C ILE A 192 -10.45 1.88 56.01
N GLY A 193 -11.59 1.63 55.34
CA GLY A 193 -12.87 1.26 55.98
C GLY A 193 -13.91 2.36 56.34
N GLY A 194 -15.19 1.96 56.35
CA GLY A 194 -16.28 2.61 57.13
C GLY A 194 -17.54 3.03 56.34
N GLY A 195 -18.72 2.57 56.78
CA GLY A 195 -20.06 3.01 56.34
C GLY A 195 -20.54 2.42 54.99
N GLU A 196 -21.67 1.71 54.78
CA GLU A 196 -23.00 1.53 55.42
C GLU A 196 -24.18 2.23 54.69
N GLU A 197 -25.17 1.39 54.33
CA GLU A 197 -26.60 1.61 54.01
C GLU A 197 -27.12 2.66 53.00
N GLY A 198 -28.07 2.20 52.16
CA GLY A 198 -29.11 3.01 51.49
C GLY A 198 -28.76 3.61 50.12
N THR A 199 -29.71 3.97 49.23
CA THR A 199 -31.17 3.72 49.14
C THR A 199 -31.59 3.89 47.66
N GLU A 200 -32.82 3.47 47.30
CA GLU A 200 -33.41 3.46 45.96
C GLU A 200 -33.47 4.84 45.22
N GLY A 201 -33.52 4.77 43.88
CA GLY A 201 -33.95 5.87 42.99
C GLY A 201 -33.08 6.01 41.72
N GLY A 202 -33.61 6.37 40.54
CA GLY A 202 -35.01 6.54 40.16
C GLY A 202 -35.17 7.46 38.93
N GLY A 203 -35.59 6.90 37.78
CA GLY A 203 -35.70 7.63 36.50
C GLY A 203 -34.34 7.85 35.81
N GLY A 204 -34.23 7.93 34.47
CA GLY A 204 -35.26 7.84 33.43
C GLY A 204 -35.64 9.21 32.87
N ASN A 205 -35.12 9.56 31.70
CA ASN A 205 -35.68 10.60 30.84
C ASN A 205 -35.53 10.21 29.36
N LEU A 206 -36.50 10.57 28.54
CA LEU A 206 -36.60 10.28 27.10
C LEU A 206 -36.84 11.58 26.33
N ASP A 207 -36.81 11.48 24.99
CA ASP A 207 -37.22 12.52 24.02
C ASP A 207 -36.25 13.73 23.91
N SER A 208 -36.12 14.42 22.77
CA SER A 208 -36.76 14.34 21.43
C SER A 208 -35.69 14.02 20.36
N GLY A 209 -35.95 13.54 19.13
CA GLY A 209 -37.09 13.68 18.21
C GLY A 209 -36.67 14.54 16.99
N GLY A 210 -37.06 14.31 15.73
CA GLY A 210 -37.80 13.18 15.15
C GLY A 210 -38.25 13.47 13.68
N GLY A 211 -37.94 12.57 12.73
CA GLY A 211 -38.45 12.60 11.34
C GLY A 211 -37.84 13.65 10.39
N ALA A 212 -38.12 13.65 9.08
CA ALA A 212 -38.67 12.61 8.19
C ALA A 212 -38.39 12.94 6.69
N LEU A 213 -38.62 11.97 5.80
CA LEU A 213 -38.66 12.14 4.32
C LEU A 213 -39.97 12.89 3.91
N ALA A 214 -40.22 13.38 2.68
CA ALA A 214 -39.76 13.01 1.35
C ALA A 214 -39.91 14.20 0.34
N PRO A 215 -39.63 14.07 -0.98
CA PRO A 215 -39.54 15.21 -1.91
C PRO A 215 -40.88 15.61 -2.56
N SER A 216 -40.94 16.86 -3.06
CA SER A 216 -41.94 17.31 -4.04
C SER A 216 -41.36 17.21 -5.45
N GLY A 217 -42.15 16.70 -6.40
CA GLY A 217 -41.81 16.72 -7.82
C GLY A 217 -42.43 17.93 -8.53
N ASP A 218 -41.81 18.36 -9.61
CA ASP A 218 -42.38 19.26 -10.60
C ASP A 218 -42.05 18.73 -12.01
N THR A 219 -42.97 18.90 -12.96
CA THR A 219 -42.86 18.42 -14.34
C THR A 219 -43.46 19.45 -15.28
N GLY A 220 -42.60 20.19 -15.97
CA GLY A 220 -42.97 21.12 -17.05
C GLY A 220 -42.27 20.74 -18.36
N ASP A 221 -43.03 20.82 -19.46
CA ASP A 221 -42.71 20.49 -20.86
C ASP A 221 -42.10 19.09 -21.12
#